data_AF-A0A1X3RMH1-F1
#
_entry.id   AF-A0A1X3RMH1-F1
#
_cell.length_a   1.000
_cell.length_b   1.000
_cell.length_c   1.000
_cell.angle_alpha   90.00
_cell.angle_beta   90.00
_cell.angle_gamma   90.00
#
_symmetry.space_group_name_H-M   'P 1'
#
loop_
_entity.id
_entity.type
_entity.pdbx_description
1 polymer ?
#
loop_
_entity_poly.entity_id
_entity_poly.type
_entity_poly.pdbx_seq_one_letter_code
_entity_poly.pdbx_strand_id
1 'polypeptide(L)'
;MTIHDASKKKKKGDKKQDDDSVRKLTTGEVALARTVFGNRIDYEKVKIHHGSYLPFGLQNENVAMTPNGELYFRTTLYREDFSQTLDDLQHLFIHEMSHVWQRARGMNIIGRGLVSWWVSYRYTLDGRLLSDYPMEQQAQIIADNFTLQAHGYKAWITLRRSNDVTLDGDLSESVIRQHYKEALRGFPW
;
A
#
# COMPACT_ATOMS: atom_id res chain seq x y z
N MET A 1 50.02 3.97 33.47
CA MET A 1 50.08 4.50 32.09
C MET A 1 49.69 3.34 31.18
N THR A 2 48.43 2.88 31.12
CA THR A 2 47.24 3.54 30.56
C THR A 2 47.52 4.22 29.22
N ILE A 3 47.23 3.53 28.11
CA ILE A 3 46.46 4.09 27.00
C ILE A 3 45.51 2.98 26.51
N HIS A 4 44.22 3.33 26.47
CA HIS A 4 43.08 2.47 26.23
C HIS A 4 42.87 2.15 24.74
N ASP A 5 42.48 0.90 24.52
CA ASP A 5 41.87 0.36 23.31
C ASP A 5 40.57 1.12 22.96
N ALA A 6 40.54 1.80 21.80
CA ALA A 6 39.37 2.49 21.29
C ALA A 6 38.54 1.57 20.40
N SER A 7 37.76 0.67 21.01
CA SER A 7 36.70 -0.04 20.29
C SER A 7 35.55 0.90 19.96
N LYS A 8 35.44 1.30 18.69
CA LYS A 8 34.26 1.95 18.10
C LYS A 8 33.03 1.02 18.23
N LYS A 9 32.23 1.21 19.28
CA LYS A 9 30.84 0.74 19.32
C LYS A 9 30.02 1.57 18.30
N LYS A 10 29.68 0.96 17.17
CA LYS A 10 28.62 1.45 16.27
C LYS A 10 27.34 1.62 17.12
N LYS A 11 26.83 2.85 17.20
CA LYS A 11 25.51 3.15 17.81
C LYS A 11 24.46 2.34 17.06
N LYS A 12 23.74 1.50 17.80
CA LYS A 12 22.49 0.85 17.40
C LYS A 12 21.51 1.99 17.09
N GLY A 13 20.98 2.04 15.87
CA GLY A 13 20.10 3.12 15.41
C GLY A 13 18.85 3.24 16.29
N ASP A 14 18.41 4.48 16.49
CA ASP A 14 17.11 4.80 17.11
C ASP A 14 16.01 4.07 16.35
N LYS A 15 15.44 3.04 16.96
CA LYS A 15 14.14 2.53 16.51
C LYS A 15 13.12 3.62 16.79
N LYS A 16 12.55 4.20 15.74
CA LYS A 16 11.38 5.06 15.87
C LYS A 16 10.26 4.22 16.51
N GLN A 17 9.80 4.66 17.67
CA GLN A 17 8.85 3.93 18.50
C GLN A 17 7.43 4.20 18.01
N ASP A 18 6.63 3.14 17.90
CA ASP A 18 5.21 3.26 17.59
C ASP A 18 4.50 4.04 18.72
N ASP A 19 3.54 4.87 18.35
CA ASP A 19 2.76 5.73 19.27
C ASP A 19 1.47 5.03 19.74
N ASP A 20 1.10 3.91 19.10
CA ASP A 20 -0.13 3.14 19.30
C ASP A 20 -1.42 3.98 19.21
N SER A 21 -1.35 5.13 18.54
CA SER A 21 -2.49 6.02 18.32
C SER A 21 -3.38 5.53 17.17
N VAL A 22 -4.67 5.85 17.27
CA VAL A 22 -5.69 5.45 16.28
C VAL A 22 -6.47 6.67 15.85
N ARG A 23 -6.62 6.85 14.53
CA ARG A 23 -7.40 7.96 13.96
C ARG A 23 -8.34 7.50 12.84
N LYS A 24 -9.33 8.32 12.54
CA LYS A 24 -10.12 8.22 11.32
C LYS A 24 -9.32 8.74 10.13
N LEU A 25 -9.80 8.42 8.92
CA LEU A 25 -9.31 9.05 7.70
C LEU A 25 -9.50 10.57 7.76
N THR A 26 -8.51 11.33 7.25
CA THR A 26 -8.66 12.77 7.03
C THR A 26 -9.62 13.03 5.87
N THR A 27 -10.16 14.25 5.76
CA THR A 27 -10.96 14.64 4.59
C THR A 27 -10.20 14.47 3.27
N GLY A 28 -8.88 14.74 3.29
CA GLY A 28 -8.02 14.56 2.13
C GLY A 28 -7.86 13.09 1.74
N GLU A 29 -7.66 12.19 2.71
CA GLU A 29 -7.57 10.74 2.49
C GLU A 29 -8.88 10.16 1.97
N VAL A 30 -10.02 10.62 2.50
CA VAL A 30 -11.35 10.24 1.99
C VAL A 30 -11.52 10.71 0.55
N ALA A 31 -11.16 11.96 0.24
CA ALA A 31 -11.24 12.49 -1.12
C ALA A 31 -10.34 11.69 -2.08
N LEU A 32 -9.11 11.39 -1.67
CA LEU A 32 -8.15 10.58 -2.42
C LEU A 32 -8.70 9.19 -2.72
N ALA A 33 -9.13 8.45 -1.69
CA ALA A 33 -9.65 7.10 -1.86
C ALA A 33 -10.96 7.07 -2.66
N ARG A 34 -11.78 8.13 -2.60
CA ARG A 34 -13.00 8.26 -3.44
C ARG A 34 -12.69 8.35 -4.92
N THR A 35 -11.52 8.86 -5.32
CA THR A 35 -11.12 8.87 -6.74
C THR A 35 -10.98 7.46 -7.32
N VAL A 36 -10.71 6.46 -6.47
CA VAL A 36 -10.50 5.06 -6.85
C VAL A 36 -11.73 4.20 -6.59
N PHE A 37 -12.30 4.28 -5.38
CA PHE A 37 -13.34 3.35 -4.92
C PHE A 37 -14.77 3.97 -4.92
N GLY A 38 -14.90 5.25 -5.26
CA GLY A 38 -16.18 5.94 -5.27
C GLY A 38 -16.90 5.87 -3.91
N ASN A 39 -18.14 5.38 -3.89
CA ASN A 39 -18.92 5.19 -2.66
C ASN A 39 -18.99 3.72 -2.21
N ARG A 40 -18.05 2.87 -2.65
CA ARG A 40 -18.06 1.42 -2.33
C ARG A 40 -17.47 1.08 -0.96
N ILE A 41 -16.91 2.06 -0.27
CA ILE A 41 -16.36 1.92 1.09
C ILE A 41 -17.13 2.86 2.02
N ASP A 42 -17.47 2.36 3.20
CA ASP A 42 -17.94 3.20 4.30
C ASP A 42 -16.74 3.82 5.01
N TYR A 43 -16.26 4.94 4.46
CA TYR A 43 -15.04 5.62 4.90
C TYR A 43 -15.07 6.06 6.37
N GLU A 44 -16.25 6.29 6.95
CA GLU A 44 -16.38 6.73 8.35
C GLU A 44 -16.01 5.63 9.36
N LYS A 45 -16.07 4.37 8.92
CA LYS A 45 -15.69 3.19 9.71
C LYS A 45 -14.22 2.83 9.61
N VAL A 46 -13.51 3.36 8.61
CA VAL A 46 -12.10 3.06 8.38
C VAL A 46 -11.23 3.80 9.39
N LYS A 47 -10.29 3.08 9.99
CA LYS A 47 -9.31 3.63 10.93
C LYS A 47 -7.89 3.36 10.48
N ILE A 48 -7.00 4.28 10.84
CA ILE A 48 -5.56 4.17 10.69
C ILE A 48 -4.95 4.06 12.08
N HIS A 49 -4.12 3.05 12.27
CA HIS A 49 -3.33 2.80 13.47
C HIS A 49 -1.88 3.17 13.22
N HIS A 50 -1.32 4.00 14.09
CA HIS A 50 0.12 4.28 14.15
C HIS A 50 0.81 3.23 15.02
N GLY A 51 0.88 2.01 14.52
CA GLY A 51 1.43 0.89 15.26
C GLY A 51 1.38 -0.44 14.52
N SER A 52 1.75 -1.48 15.25
CA SER A 52 1.85 -2.85 14.74
C SER A 52 0.53 -3.60 14.93
N TYR A 53 0.05 -4.25 13.88
CA TYR A 53 -1.02 -5.25 14.01
C TYR A 53 -0.53 -6.52 14.73
N LEU A 54 0.69 -6.98 14.41
CA LEU A 54 1.26 -8.18 15.01
C LEU A 54 1.87 -7.87 16.38
N PRO A 55 1.69 -8.76 17.38
CA PRO A 55 2.24 -8.56 18.71
C PRO A 55 3.77 -8.57 18.70
N PHE A 56 4.38 -7.99 19.74
CA PHE A 56 5.84 -7.95 19.94
C PHE A 56 6.62 -7.26 18.81
N GLY A 57 5.96 -6.38 18.04
CA GLY A 57 6.59 -5.68 16.92
C GLY A 57 7.03 -6.58 15.78
N LEU A 58 6.40 -7.75 15.62
CA LEU A 58 6.70 -8.71 14.55
C LEU A 58 6.33 -8.19 13.14
N GLN A 59 5.50 -7.15 13.05
CA GLN A 59 5.34 -6.42 11.80
C GLN A 59 6.66 -5.69 11.50
N ASN A 60 7.19 -5.87 10.31
CA ASN A 60 8.39 -5.16 9.89
C ASN A 60 8.09 -3.64 9.84
N GLU A 61 9.06 -2.80 10.21
CA GLU A 61 8.91 -1.34 10.22
C GLU A 61 8.48 -0.82 8.84
N ASN A 62 8.94 -1.42 7.75
CA ASN A 62 8.60 -0.97 6.39
C ASN A 62 7.43 -1.74 5.76
N VAL A 63 6.50 -2.24 6.57
CA VAL A 63 5.32 -2.98 6.11
C VAL A 63 4.06 -2.35 6.68
N ALA A 64 3.07 -2.10 5.83
CA ALA A 64 1.70 -1.79 6.21
C ALA A 64 0.85 -3.07 6.19
N MET A 65 -0.26 -3.07 6.92
CA MET A 65 -1.18 -4.22 6.95
C MET A 65 -2.64 -3.76 7.08
N THR A 66 -3.56 -4.45 6.40
CA THR A 66 -5.01 -4.21 6.52
C THR A 66 -5.81 -5.52 6.73
N PRO A 67 -5.66 -6.20 7.88
CA PRO A 67 -6.20 -7.56 8.08
C PRO A 67 -7.71 -7.59 8.38
N ASN A 68 -8.23 -6.53 9.00
CA ASN A 68 -9.58 -6.46 9.57
C ASN A 68 -10.41 -5.28 9.00
N GLY A 69 -9.92 -4.61 7.94
CA GLY A 69 -10.53 -3.41 7.36
C GLY A 69 -10.09 -2.11 8.02
N GLU A 70 -9.16 -2.17 8.96
CA GLU A 70 -8.42 -1.03 9.51
C GLU A 70 -6.96 -1.14 9.05
N LEU A 71 -6.31 0.01 8.84
CA LEU A 71 -4.97 0.09 8.28
C LEU A 71 -3.95 0.26 9.41
N TYR A 72 -2.86 -0.49 9.37
CA TYR A 72 -1.81 -0.46 10.39
C TYR A 72 -0.49 -0.06 9.76
N PHE A 73 0.00 1.13 10.09
CA PHE A 73 1.29 1.65 9.64
C PHE A 73 2.23 1.82 10.81
N ARG A 74 3.43 1.24 10.69
CA ARG A 74 4.54 1.50 11.61
C ARG A 74 5.09 2.91 11.42
N THR A 75 5.82 3.43 12.40
CA THR A 75 6.29 4.83 12.41
C THR A 75 7.09 5.29 11.18
N THR A 76 7.76 4.40 10.46
CA THR A 76 8.50 4.78 9.24
C THR A 76 7.54 5.14 8.09
N LEU A 77 6.39 4.46 8.01
CA LEU A 77 5.38 4.61 6.96
C LEU A 77 4.20 5.48 7.38
N TYR A 78 3.90 5.59 8.68
CA TYR A 78 2.77 6.38 9.18
C TYR A 78 2.87 7.86 8.80
N ARG A 79 1.75 8.44 8.38
CA ARG A 79 1.63 9.87 8.07
C ARG A 79 0.32 10.41 8.65
N GLU A 80 0.32 11.68 9.02
CA GLU A 80 -0.87 12.34 9.55
C GLU A 80 -1.95 12.56 8.49
N ASP A 81 -1.55 12.71 7.23
CA ASP A 81 -2.45 12.80 6.08
C ASP A 81 -1.76 12.24 4.83
N PHE A 82 -2.14 11.03 4.42
CA PHE A 82 -1.59 10.38 3.22
C PHE A 82 -1.92 11.13 1.93
N SER A 83 -2.95 11.98 1.90
CA SER A 83 -3.25 12.78 0.70
C SER A 83 -2.25 13.91 0.43
N GLN A 84 -1.40 14.22 1.41
CA GLN A 84 -0.39 15.28 1.34
C GLN A 84 1.04 14.70 1.32
N THR A 85 1.19 13.43 0.93
CA THR A 85 2.49 12.75 0.89
C THR A 85 3.02 12.60 -0.54
N LEU A 86 4.23 12.07 -0.64
CA LEU A 86 4.84 11.65 -1.89
C LEU A 86 4.05 10.49 -2.54
N ASP A 87 4.26 10.34 -3.86
CA ASP A 87 3.54 9.39 -4.72
C ASP A 87 3.63 7.93 -4.23
N ASP A 88 4.77 7.54 -3.65
CA ASP A 88 5.01 6.20 -3.08
C ASP A 88 4.12 5.91 -1.87
N LEU A 89 3.94 6.90 -0.99
CA LEU A 89 3.09 6.76 0.19
C LEU A 89 1.60 6.89 -0.14
N GLN A 90 1.24 7.68 -1.16
CA GLN A 90 -0.13 7.68 -1.70
C GLN A 90 -0.46 6.33 -2.36
N HIS A 91 0.48 5.78 -3.13
CA HIS A 91 0.37 4.45 -3.73
C HIS A 91 0.16 3.37 -2.65
N LEU A 92 1.01 3.34 -1.63
CA LEU A 92 0.89 2.41 -0.50
C LEU A 92 -0.47 2.56 0.20
N PHE A 93 -0.93 3.79 0.46
CA PHE A 93 -2.25 4.02 1.05
C PHE A 93 -3.39 3.46 0.19
N ILE A 94 -3.34 3.65 -1.13
CA ILE A 94 -4.35 3.10 -2.05
C ILE A 94 -4.28 1.56 -2.13
N HIS A 95 -3.08 0.97 -2.04
CA HIS A 95 -2.91 -0.48 -1.92
C HIS A 95 -3.65 -1.01 -0.69
N GLU A 96 -3.39 -0.43 0.48
CA GLU A 96 -4.06 -0.82 1.73
C GLU A 96 -5.58 -0.57 1.70
N MET A 97 -6.02 0.56 1.12
CA MET A 97 -7.45 0.83 0.92
C MET A 97 -8.12 -0.16 -0.04
N SER A 98 -7.37 -0.79 -0.95
CA SER A 98 -7.90 -1.86 -1.80
C SER A 98 -8.28 -3.09 -0.97
N HIS A 99 -7.54 -3.39 0.10
CA HIS A 99 -7.93 -4.45 1.04
C HIS A 99 -9.18 -4.07 1.84
N VAL A 100 -9.33 -2.80 2.24
CA VAL A 100 -10.59 -2.32 2.85
C VAL A 100 -11.77 -2.54 1.89
N TRP A 101 -11.61 -2.18 0.62
CA TRP A 101 -12.63 -2.39 -0.42
C TRP A 101 -12.95 -3.89 -0.60
N GLN A 102 -11.94 -4.74 -0.70
CA GLN A 102 -12.11 -6.20 -0.80
C GLN A 102 -12.94 -6.72 0.39
N ARG A 103 -12.69 -6.21 1.60
CA ARG A 103 -13.44 -6.61 2.80
C ARG A 103 -14.90 -6.17 2.71
N ALA A 104 -15.14 -4.92 2.34
CA ALA A 104 -16.48 -4.36 2.18
C ALA A 104 -17.31 -5.17 1.15
N ARG A 105 -16.63 -5.79 0.17
CA ARG A 105 -17.18 -6.67 -0.85
C ARG A 105 -17.43 -8.12 -0.39
N GLY A 106 -17.12 -8.45 0.87
CA GLY A 106 -17.26 -9.79 1.42
C GLY A 106 -16.15 -10.77 1.05
N MET A 107 -15.00 -10.26 0.56
CA MET A 107 -13.85 -11.11 0.24
C MET A 107 -13.12 -11.50 1.53
N ASN A 108 -12.84 -12.80 1.70
CA ASN A 108 -12.18 -13.34 2.89
C ASN A 108 -10.68 -13.01 2.90
N ILE A 109 -10.32 -11.84 3.45
CA ILE A 109 -8.92 -11.41 3.67
C ILE A 109 -8.26 -12.18 4.82
N ILE A 110 -9.07 -12.75 5.73
CA ILE A 110 -8.64 -13.34 7.00
C ILE A 110 -7.66 -14.52 6.82
N GLY A 111 -7.61 -15.16 5.66
CA GLY A 111 -6.72 -16.28 5.39
C GLY A 111 -5.25 -15.94 5.10
N ARG A 112 -4.88 -14.66 4.92
CA ARG A 112 -3.52 -14.27 4.49
C ARG A 112 -2.93 -13.04 5.17
N GLY A 113 -3.54 -12.54 6.25
CA GLY A 113 -3.03 -11.44 7.09
C GLY A 113 -1.68 -11.68 7.81
N LEU A 114 -0.90 -12.66 7.36
CA LEU A 114 0.48 -12.95 7.78
C LEU A 114 1.48 -12.88 6.61
N VAL A 115 1.05 -12.63 5.37
CA VAL A 115 1.92 -12.76 4.19
C VAL A 115 2.72 -11.48 3.94
N SER A 116 3.45 -11.06 4.96
CA SER A 116 4.74 -10.44 4.71
C SER A 116 5.73 -11.55 4.30
N TRP A 117 6.67 -11.23 3.40
CA TRP A 117 7.84 -12.02 2.95
C TRP A 117 7.74 -12.87 1.65
N TRP A 118 6.59 -13.43 1.24
CA TRP A 118 6.60 -14.47 0.17
C TRP A 118 5.63 -14.32 -1.01
N VAL A 119 4.75 -13.32 -1.04
CA VAL A 119 3.86 -13.10 -2.20
C VAL A 119 4.52 -12.16 -3.19
N SER A 120 4.66 -12.62 -4.42
CA SER A 120 5.05 -11.77 -5.53
C SER A 120 3.92 -10.80 -5.82
N TYR A 121 4.12 -9.54 -5.45
CA TYR A 121 3.30 -8.42 -5.90
C TYR A 121 3.31 -8.28 -7.42
N ARG A 122 4.36 -8.80 -8.09
CA ARG A 122 4.50 -8.77 -9.54
C ARG A 122 3.36 -9.47 -10.24
N TYR A 123 2.89 -8.87 -11.31
CA TYR A 123 1.79 -9.35 -12.14
C TYR A 123 2.02 -8.94 -13.60
N THR A 124 1.28 -9.59 -14.49
CA THR A 124 1.18 -9.24 -15.91
C THR A 124 -0.27 -8.89 -16.24
N LEU A 125 -0.47 -7.88 -17.07
CA LEU A 125 -1.78 -7.57 -17.62
C LEU A 125 -1.94 -8.32 -18.95
N ASP A 126 -2.82 -9.31 -18.96
CA ASP A 126 -3.00 -10.30 -20.04
C ASP A 126 -4.47 -10.40 -20.50
N GLY A 127 -5.27 -9.35 -20.23
CA GLY A 127 -6.68 -9.24 -20.63
C GLY A 127 -7.69 -9.78 -19.61
N ARG A 128 -7.22 -10.48 -18.56
CA ARG A 128 -8.04 -10.92 -17.42
C ARG A 128 -8.78 -9.76 -16.75
N LEU A 129 -9.92 -10.05 -16.14
CA LEU A 129 -10.58 -9.10 -15.25
C LEU A 129 -9.79 -8.99 -13.95
N LEU A 130 -9.85 -7.84 -13.29
CA LEU A 130 -9.24 -7.67 -11.96
C LEU A 130 -9.69 -8.77 -10.98
N SER A 131 -10.94 -9.24 -11.03
CA SER A 131 -11.44 -10.34 -10.18
C SER A 131 -10.67 -11.67 -10.34
N ASP A 132 -10.01 -11.88 -11.47
CA ASP A 132 -9.29 -13.12 -11.80
C ASP A 132 -7.85 -13.11 -11.26
N TYR A 133 -7.42 -12.01 -10.65
CA TYR A 133 -6.13 -11.89 -9.99
C TYR A 133 -6.22 -12.27 -8.50
N PRO A 134 -5.16 -12.84 -7.92
CA PRO A 134 -5.00 -12.93 -6.46
C PRO A 134 -5.20 -11.57 -5.78
N MET A 135 -5.72 -11.57 -4.55
CA MET A 135 -6.10 -10.34 -3.82
C MET A 135 -4.97 -9.30 -3.69
N GLU A 136 -3.74 -9.74 -3.45
CA GLU A 136 -2.57 -8.84 -3.42
C GLU A 136 -2.28 -8.21 -4.78
N GLN A 137 -2.37 -9.00 -5.86
CA GLN A 137 -2.22 -8.49 -7.22
C GLN A 137 -3.36 -7.54 -7.58
N GLN A 138 -4.58 -7.77 -7.09
CA GLN A 138 -5.68 -6.82 -7.28
C GLN A 138 -5.37 -5.47 -6.63
N ALA A 139 -4.95 -5.47 -5.36
CA ALA A 139 -4.58 -4.26 -4.64
C ALA A 139 -3.44 -3.51 -5.34
N GLN A 140 -2.43 -4.26 -5.79
CA GLN A 140 -1.30 -3.73 -6.54
C GLN A 140 -1.70 -3.13 -7.90
N ILE A 141 -2.55 -3.82 -8.69
CA ILE A 141 -3.06 -3.32 -9.97
C ILE A 141 -3.83 -2.00 -9.77
N ILE A 142 -4.65 -1.93 -8.72
CA ILE A 142 -5.42 -0.73 -8.39
C ILE A 142 -4.47 0.43 -8.03
N ALA A 143 -3.50 0.20 -7.14
CA ALA A 143 -2.54 1.21 -6.71
C ALA A 143 -1.64 1.70 -7.86
N ASP A 144 -1.13 0.79 -8.68
CA ASP A 144 -0.31 1.12 -9.83
C ASP A 144 -1.10 1.95 -10.85
N ASN A 145 -2.35 1.58 -11.15
CA ASN A 145 -3.20 2.39 -12.03
C ASN A 145 -3.52 3.75 -11.40
N PHE A 146 -3.80 3.82 -10.10
CA PHE A 146 -4.01 5.09 -9.40
C PHE A 146 -2.84 6.04 -9.64
N THR A 147 -1.59 5.60 -9.44
CA THR A 147 -0.41 6.44 -9.70
C THR A 147 -0.37 6.91 -11.15
N LEU A 148 -0.66 6.03 -12.11
CA LEU A 148 -0.67 6.37 -13.53
C LEU A 148 -1.71 7.44 -13.88
N GLN A 149 -2.88 7.40 -13.25
CA GLN A 149 -3.96 8.36 -13.48
C GLN A 149 -3.74 9.69 -12.74
N ALA A 150 -3.33 9.64 -11.47
CA ALA A 150 -3.20 10.82 -10.61
C ALA A 150 -1.90 11.59 -10.85
N HIS A 151 -0.79 10.89 -11.09
CA HIS A 151 0.55 11.48 -11.16
C HIS A 151 1.21 11.32 -12.54
N GLY A 152 0.62 10.52 -13.43
CA GLY A 152 1.09 10.33 -14.80
C GLY A 152 2.22 9.31 -14.96
N TYR A 153 2.60 9.05 -16.21
CA TYR A 153 3.53 7.97 -16.55
C TYR A 153 4.95 8.16 -15.99
N LYS A 154 5.42 9.40 -15.85
CA LYS A 154 6.75 9.68 -15.29
C LYS A 154 6.84 9.27 -13.81
N ALA A 155 5.82 9.57 -13.02
CA ALA A 155 5.72 9.14 -11.63
C ALA A 155 5.61 7.61 -11.55
N TRP A 156 4.74 7.03 -12.37
CA TRP A 156 4.59 5.58 -12.48
C TRP A 156 5.91 4.85 -12.78
N ILE A 157 6.71 5.34 -13.73
CA ILE A 157 8.05 4.79 -14.04
C ILE A 157 9.03 4.96 -12.87
N THR A 158 8.93 6.06 -12.13
CA THR A 158 9.76 6.29 -10.94
C THR A 158 9.47 5.22 -9.89
N LEU A 159 8.19 4.98 -9.60
CA LEU A 159 7.77 3.92 -8.68
C LEU A 159 8.09 2.51 -9.20
N ARG A 160 8.06 2.30 -10.51
CA ARG A 160 8.47 1.02 -11.13
C ARG A 160 9.96 0.73 -10.94
N ARG A 161 10.80 1.77 -10.86
CA ARG A 161 12.25 1.66 -10.63
C ARG A 161 12.59 1.42 -9.16
N SER A 162 11.78 1.92 -8.22
CA SER A 162 11.90 1.61 -6.79
C SER A 162 11.28 0.27 -6.39
N ASN A 163 10.57 -0.39 -7.31
CA ASN A 163 9.80 -1.64 -7.12
C ASN A 163 8.49 -1.47 -6.33
N ASP A 164 7.98 -0.25 -6.20
CA ASP A 164 6.65 0.00 -5.63
C ASP A 164 5.56 -0.42 -6.62
N VAL A 165 5.74 -0.05 -7.90
CA VAL A 165 4.95 -0.59 -9.02
C VAL A 165 5.61 -1.88 -9.50
N THR A 166 4.82 -2.91 -9.76
CA THR A 166 5.36 -4.27 -10.02
C THR A 166 4.82 -4.93 -11.28
N LEU A 167 4.21 -4.15 -12.19
CA LEU A 167 3.85 -4.61 -13.53
C LEU A 167 5.07 -5.13 -14.31
N ASP A 168 4.89 -6.31 -14.90
CA ASP A 168 5.81 -6.93 -15.85
C ASP A 168 5.24 -6.95 -17.27
N GLY A 169 6.13 -6.99 -18.26
CA GLY A 169 5.80 -6.99 -19.68
C GLY A 169 6.16 -5.69 -20.38
N ASP A 170 5.36 -5.30 -21.37
CA ASP A 170 5.54 -4.05 -22.12
C ASP A 170 5.15 -2.85 -21.24
N LEU A 171 6.12 -1.98 -20.99
CA LEU A 171 5.98 -0.82 -20.11
C LEU A 171 5.70 0.48 -20.89
N SER A 172 5.51 0.42 -22.21
CA SER A 172 5.19 1.61 -23.01
C SER A 172 3.87 2.24 -22.55
N GLU A 173 3.84 3.56 -22.45
CA GLU A 173 2.72 4.29 -21.84
C GLU A 173 1.36 3.95 -22.48
N SER A 174 1.32 3.85 -23.82
CA SER A 174 0.11 3.49 -24.55
C SER A 174 -0.38 2.08 -24.21
N VAL A 175 0.54 1.12 -24.06
CA VAL A 175 0.19 -0.29 -23.79
C VAL A 175 -0.30 -0.43 -22.36
N ILE A 176 0.43 0.12 -21.38
CA ILE A 176 0.00 0.02 -19.98
C ILE A 176 -1.34 0.71 -19.74
N ARG A 177 -1.60 1.87 -20.36
CA ARG A 177 -2.88 2.58 -20.22
C ARG A 177 -4.03 1.75 -20.77
N GLN A 178 -3.83 1.10 -21.91
CA GLN A 178 -4.83 0.21 -22.49
C GLN A 178 -5.05 -1.02 -21.62
N HIS A 179 -3.97 -1.66 -21.16
CA HIS A 179 -4.05 -2.86 -20.34
C HIS A 179 -4.70 -2.62 -18.97
N TYR A 180 -4.41 -1.50 -18.29
CA TYR A 180 -5.12 -1.16 -17.05
C TYR A 180 -6.60 -0.91 -17.29
N LYS A 181 -6.95 -0.20 -18.38
CA LYS A 181 -8.35 0.03 -18.76
C LYS A 181 -9.09 -1.28 -18.98
N GLU A 182 -8.44 -2.26 -19.60
CA GLU A 182 -9.02 -3.58 -19.82
C GLU A 182 -9.17 -4.38 -18.52
N ALA A 183 -8.13 -4.45 -17.68
CA ALA A 183 -8.17 -5.20 -16.43
C ALA A 183 -9.15 -4.61 -15.42
N LEU A 184 -9.25 -3.29 -15.36
CA LEU A 184 -10.14 -2.55 -14.44
C LEU A 184 -11.52 -2.27 -15.07
N ARG A 185 -11.89 -2.91 -16.18
CA ARG A 185 -13.20 -2.70 -16.79
C ARG A 185 -14.32 -3.08 -15.80
N GLY A 186 -15.23 -2.13 -15.58
CA GLY A 186 -16.33 -2.26 -14.62
C GLY A 186 -15.94 -2.01 -13.15
N PHE A 187 -14.66 -1.86 -12.82
CA PHE A 187 -14.22 -1.49 -11.47
C PHE A 187 -14.56 0.00 -11.19
N PRO A 188 -14.96 0.37 -9.96
CA PRO A 188 -15.26 -0.49 -8.82
C PRO A 188 -16.72 -0.97 -8.85
N TRP A 189 -16.95 -2.26 -9.11
CA TRP A 189 -18.29 -2.85 -9.20
C TRP A 189 -18.98 -3.00 -7.84
#